data_AF-A0A932ZGL8-F1
#
_entry.id   AF-A0A932ZGL8-F1
#
_cell.length_a   1.000
_cell.length_b   1.000
_cell.length_c   1.000
_cell.angle_alpha   90.00
_cell.angle_beta   90.00
_cell.angle_gamma   90.00
#
_symmetry.space_group_name_H-M   'P 1'
#
loop_
_entity.id
_entity.type
_entity.pdbx_description
1 polymer ?
#
loop_
_entity_poly.entity_id
_entity_poly.type
_entity_poly.pdbx_seq_one_letter_code
_entity_poly.pdbx_strand_id
1 'polypeptide(L)'
;ERLKPLLVNFSSLEKFTEASSANRPDFQLLDIGIATKQKLYKLEKLKLMPKAGIGAFFEIGGTTSTVSGVQATDDFNNPFNYKRAGLGFQVEGKFDFHGAAARIRKAKAEYLEVSQKRSIAKRGLNLETQQAFLNAKRQFENMQRARKAHSLARQMLFLARSNLDIGLGEKDDYLDALKRTLVSRGEYLKATFDANVATADLSRLVGQAATGELMPPMSAAEYDLINEEDSGEESWNENDTSE
;
A
#
# COMPACT_ATOMS: atom_id res chain seq x y z
N GLU A 1 17.29 -22.76 -3.20
CA GLU A 1 16.85 -22.70 -1.78
C GLU A 1 15.54 -23.46 -1.59
N ARG A 2 15.28 -24.00 -0.39
CA ARG A 2 13.99 -24.62 -0.05
C ARG A 2 13.04 -23.54 0.46
N LEU A 3 11.81 -23.50 -0.04
CA LEU A 3 10.77 -22.60 0.47
C LEU A 3 10.51 -22.92 1.95
N LYS A 4 10.66 -21.92 2.82
CA LYS A 4 10.37 -22.04 4.26
C LYS A 4 9.09 -21.27 4.58
N PRO A 5 8.21 -21.81 5.45
CA PRO A 5 7.04 -21.06 5.91
C PRO A 5 7.49 -19.91 6.82
N LEU A 6 6.83 -18.75 6.66
CA LEU A 6 6.92 -17.66 7.63
C LEU A 6 5.96 -17.96 8.79
N LEU A 7 6.53 -18.29 9.94
CA LEU A 7 5.77 -18.61 11.16
C LEU A 7 5.57 -17.33 11.96
N VAL A 8 4.35 -16.82 11.95
CA VAL A 8 4.00 -15.52 12.52
C VAL A 8 2.74 -15.64 13.34
N ASN A 9 2.70 -14.95 14.47
CA ASN A 9 1.48 -14.82 15.26
C ASN A 9 0.72 -13.57 14.81
N PHE A 10 -0.59 -13.68 14.58
CA PHE A 10 -1.41 -12.56 14.15
C PHE A 10 -2.01 -11.84 15.36
N SER A 11 -1.64 -10.57 15.54
CA SER A 11 -2.34 -9.67 16.47
C SER A 11 -3.82 -9.47 16.09
N SER A 12 -4.59 -8.78 16.95
CA SER A 12 -6.01 -8.51 16.70
C SER A 12 -6.25 -7.68 15.43
N LEU A 13 -7.38 -7.95 14.76
CA LEU A 13 -7.78 -7.24 13.54
C LEU A 13 -7.80 -5.71 13.71
N GLU A 14 -8.24 -5.25 14.89
CA GLU A 14 -8.32 -3.83 15.22
C GLU A 14 -6.95 -3.14 15.10
N LYS A 15 -5.90 -3.75 15.66
CA LYS A 15 -4.52 -3.23 15.55
C LYS A 15 -4.04 -3.14 14.09
N PHE A 16 -4.40 -4.12 13.25
CA PHE A 16 -4.07 -4.06 11.81
C PHE A 16 -4.80 -2.91 11.10
N THR A 17 -6.08 -2.68 11.42
CA THR A 17 -6.85 -1.57 10.82
C THR A 17 -6.33 -0.20 11.24
N GLU A 18 -5.91 -0.07 12.51
CA GLU A 18 -5.31 1.15 13.04
C GLU A 18 -3.96 1.43 12.39
N ALA A 19 -3.06 0.43 12.38
CA ALA A 19 -1.76 0.56 11.75
C ALA A 19 -1.86 0.86 10.24
N SER A 20 -2.81 0.23 9.53
CA SER A 20 -3.07 0.54 8.13
C SER A 20 -3.51 1.99 7.95
N SER A 21 -4.43 2.47 8.79
CA SER A 21 -4.90 3.86 8.72
C SER A 21 -3.79 4.88 8.97
N ALA A 22 -2.82 4.55 9.83
CA ALA A 22 -1.70 5.42 10.18
C ALA A 22 -0.59 5.42 9.11
N ASN A 23 -0.22 4.25 8.59
CA ASN A 23 1.00 4.09 7.81
C ASN A 23 0.78 4.00 6.29
N ARG A 24 -0.44 3.65 5.83
CA ARG A 24 -0.69 3.38 4.42
C ARG A 24 -0.77 4.70 3.62
N PRO A 25 -0.03 4.84 2.51
CA PRO A 25 0.01 6.08 1.72
C PRO A 25 -1.35 6.44 1.12
N ASP A 26 -2.22 5.47 0.86
CA ASP A 26 -3.55 5.71 0.27
C ASP A 26 -4.43 6.60 1.17
N PHE A 27 -4.35 6.45 2.50
CA PHE A 27 -5.06 7.34 3.43
C PHE A 27 -4.51 8.76 3.38
N GLN A 28 -3.18 8.90 3.28
CA GLN A 28 -2.53 10.21 3.16
C GLN A 28 -2.88 10.90 1.83
N LEU A 29 -2.85 10.15 0.73
CA LEU A 29 -3.24 10.63 -0.60
C LEU A 29 -4.69 11.08 -0.65
N LEU A 30 -5.60 10.39 0.04
CA LEU A 30 -7.00 10.80 0.15
C LEU A 30 -7.12 12.18 0.82
N ASP A 31 -6.41 12.38 1.92
CA ASP A 31 -6.45 13.65 2.66
C ASP A 31 -5.76 14.79 1.90
N ILE A 32 -4.64 14.51 1.22
CA ILE A 32 -3.98 15.45 0.29
C ILE A 32 -4.89 15.82 -0.87
N GLY A 33 -5.62 14.85 -1.44
CA GLY A 33 -6.56 15.08 -2.54
C GLY A 33 -7.67 16.06 -2.16
N ILE A 34 -8.23 15.90 -0.96
CA ILE A 34 -9.27 16.80 -0.43
C ILE A 34 -8.68 18.19 -0.17
N ALA A 35 -7.52 18.27 0.48
CA ALA A 35 -6.84 19.54 0.74
C ALA A 35 -6.50 20.28 -0.57
N THR A 36 -6.11 19.55 -1.61
CA THR A 36 -5.84 20.08 -2.95
C THR A 36 -7.10 20.69 -3.56
N LYS A 37 -8.24 19.97 -3.54
CA LYS A 37 -9.52 20.50 -4.05
C LYS A 37 -9.99 21.72 -3.26
N GLN A 38 -9.78 21.74 -1.95
CA GLN A 38 -10.08 22.90 -1.12
C GLN A 38 -9.21 24.12 -1.50
N LYS A 39 -7.91 23.92 -1.72
CA LYS A 39 -6.99 24.98 -2.16
C LYS A 39 -7.34 25.49 -3.55
N LEU A 40 -7.72 24.61 -4.47
CA LEU A 40 -8.20 24.99 -5.81
C LEU A 40 -9.45 25.85 -5.73
N TYR A 41 -10.43 25.48 -4.90
CA TYR A 41 -11.61 26.31 -4.65
C TYR A 41 -11.24 27.71 -4.13
N LYS A 42 -10.32 27.81 -3.16
CA LYS A 42 -9.83 29.11 -2.65
C LYS A 42 -9.09 29.89 -3.73
N LEU A 43 -8.26 29.23 -4.53
CA LEU A 43 -7.53 29.85 -5.64
C LEU A 43 -8.48 30.45 -6.68
N GLU A 44 -9.55 29.73 -7.06
CA GLU A 44 -10.56 30.28 -7.97
C GLU A 44 -11.25 31.53 -7.41
N LYS A 45 -11.45 31.61 -6.09
CA LYS A 45 -11.93 32.86 -5.45
C LYS A 45 -10.92 33.99 -5.54
N LEU A 46 -9.63 33.70 -5.35
CA LEU A 46 -8.56 34.69 -5.40
C LEU A 46 -8.28 35.19 -6.81
N LYS A 47 -8.55 34.39 -7.85
CA LYS A 47 -8.38 34.81 -9.26
C LYS A 47 -9.27 35.99 -9.66
N LEU A 48 -10.35 36.28 -8.93
CA LEU A 48 -11.17 37.49 -9.10
C LEU A 48 -10.51 38.74 -8.54
N MET A 49 -9.54 38.58 -7.63
CA MET A 49 -8.84 39.72 -7.06
C MET A 49 -7.81 40.24 -8.08
N PRO A 50 -7.66 41.56 -8.22
CA PRO A 50 -6.59 42.12 -9.05
C PRO A 50 -5.25 41.69 -8.47
N LYS A 51 -4.34 41.29 -9.36
CA LYS A 51 -2.95 41.00 -9.01
C LYS A 51 -2.20 42.32 -8.94
N ALA A 52 -1.57 42.59 -7.82
CA ALA A 52 -0.66 43.72 -7.66
C ALA A 52 0.78 43.20 -7.53
N GLY A 53 1.72 43.87 -8.18
CA GLY A 53 3.13 43.54 -8.16
C GLY A 53 3.99 44.79 -8.17
N ILE A 54 5.22 44.64 -7.68
CA ILE A 54 6.25 45.67 -7.74
C ILE A 54 7.38 45.09 -8.59
N GLY A 55 7.84 45.85 -9.55
CA GLY A 55 8.93 45.47 -10.43
C GLY A 55 10.02 46.53 -10.42
N ALA A 56 11.27 46.08 -10.53
CA ALA A 56 12.38 46.94 -10.89
C ALA A 56 13.04 46.37 -12.13
N PHE A 57 13.49 47.23 -13.03
CA PHE A 57 14.26 46.82 -14.20
C PHE A 57 15.48 47.73 -14.35
N PHE A 58 16.52 47.16 -14.96
CA PHE A 58 17.75 47.85 -15.32
C PHE A 58 18.21 47.35 -16.68
N GLU A 59 18.39 48.26 -17.62
CA GLU A 59 18.74 47.98 -19.01
C GLU A 59 19.99 48.78 -19.39
N ILE A 60 20.94 48.11 -20.02
CA ILE A 60 22.10 48.72 -20.66
C ILE A 60 22.14 48.23 -22.10
N GLY A 61 22.14 49.15 -23.06
CA GLY A 61 22.32 48.86 -24.48
C GLY A 61 23.45 49.70 -25.05
N GLY A 62 24.26 49.10 -25.93
CA GLY A 62 25.28 49.81 -26.69
C GLY A 62 25.41 49.25 -28.11
N THR A 63 25.70 50.12 -29.08
CA THR A 63 25.89 49.73 -30.49
C THR A 63 27.36 49.87 -30.91
N THR A 64 27.78 49.07 -31.89
CA THR A 64 29.01 49.31 -32.64
C THR A 64 28.73 50.25 -33.83
N SER A 65 29.70 51.06 -34.20
CA SER A 65 29.54 52.24 -35.05
C SER A 65 29.28 51.92 -36.53
N THR A 66 28.01 51.87 -36.94
CA THR A 66 27.50 52.35 -38.25
C THR A 66 25.97 52.33 -38.24
N VAL A 67 25.36 53.41 -37.76
CA VAL A 67 23.92 53.66 -37.99
C VAL A 67 23.81 54.83 -38.96
N SER A 68 23.32 54.59 -40.17
CA SER A 68 23.05 55.62 -41.17
C SER A 68 21.55 55.84 -41.33
N GLY A 69 21.15 57.10 -41.58
CA GLY A 69 19.76 57.47 -41.89
C GLY A 69 18.89 57.99 -40.74
N VAL A 70 19.46 58.33 -39.58
CA VAL A 70 18.69 58.89 -38.44
C VAL A 70 19.03 60.37 -38.25
N GLN A 71 18.08 61.27 -38.52
CA GLN A 71 18.17 62.68 -38.13
C GLN A 71 17.80 62.81 -36.65
N ALA A 72 18.80 62.88 -35.78
CA ALA A 72 18.60 63.29 -34.40
C ALA A 72 18.37 64.80 -34.39
N THR A 73 17.17 65.25 -34.03
CA THR A 73 16.86 66.68 -33.88
C THR A 73 17.24 67.24 -32.51
N ASP A 74 17.91 66.46 -31.65
CA ASP A 74 18.39 66.89 -30.35
C ASP A 74 19.61 66.03 -29.91
N ASP A 75 20.76 66.67 -29.69
CA ASP A 75 22.08 66.03 -29.45
C ASP A 75 22.20 65.30 -28.10
N PHE A 76 21.18 65.41 -27.24
CA PHE A 76 21.18 64.79 -25.91
C PHE A 76 20.58 63.39 -25.88
N ASN A 77 20.11 62.85 -27.00
CA ASN A 77 19.43 61.55 -27.03
C ASN A 77 20.01 60.63 -28.12
N ASN A 78 21.14 59.96 -27.82
CA ASN A 78 21.64 58.87 -28.66
C ASN A 78 20.73 57.64 -28.49
N PRO A 79 19.98 57.21 -29.53
CA PRO A 79 18.99 56.14 -29.38
C PRO A 79 19.63 54.74 -29.23
N PHE A 80 20.95 54.61 -29.38
CA PHE A 80 21.64 53.31 -29.44
C PHE A 80 22.56 53.00 -28.25
N ASN A 81 22.91 54.02 -27.44
CA ASN A 81 23.67 53.84 -26.20
C ASN A 81 22.84 54.36 -25.03
N TYR A 82 22.24 53.45 -24.26
CA TYR A 82 21.34 53.82 -23.18
C TYR A 82 21.63 53.03 -21.90
N LYS A 83 21.39 53.71 -20.76
CA LYS A 83 21.32 53.11 -19.44
C LYS A 83 19.99 53.56 -18.83
N ARG A 84 19.10 52.62 -18.53
CA ARG A 84 17.77 52.91 -18.01
C ARG A 84 17.51 52.04 -16.79
N ALA A 85 17.01 52.66 -15.72
CA ALA A 85 16.60 51.97 -14.51
C ALA A 85 15.20 52.46 -14.17
N GLY A 86 14.34 51.57 -13.69
CA GLY A 86 12.99 51.93 -13.29
C GLY A 86 12.49 51.07 -12.14
N LEU A 87 11.71 51.67 -11.26
CA LEU A 87 10.87 51.01 -10.28
C LEU A 87 9.42 51.30 -10.66
N GLY A 88 8.55 50.30 -10.61
CA GLY A 88 7.15 50.46 -10.94
C GLY A 88 6.25 49.51 -10.16
N PHE A 89 4.98 49.90 -10.06
CA PHE A 89 3.91 49.07 -9.54
C PHE A 89 3.03 48.66 -10.73
N GLN A 90 2.65 47.39 -10.79
CA GLN A 90 1.73 46.87 -11.81
C GLN A 90 0.49 46.31 -11.10
N VAL A 91 -0.69 46.70 -11.58
CA VAL A 91 -1.95 46.08 -11.18
C VAL A 91 -2.61 45.50 -12.43
N GLU A 92 -2.83 44.19 -12.45
CA GLU A 92 -3.50 43.48 -13.55
C GLU A 92 -4.73 42.74 -13.03
N GLY A 93 -5.88 42.93 -13.69
CA GLY A 93 -7.12 42.24 -13.36
C GLY A 93 -7.94 41.93 -14.61
N LYS A 94 -8.71 40.83 -14.57
CA LYS A 94 -9.69 40.48 -15.61
C LYS A 94 -11.09 40.55 -15.01
N PHE A 95 -11.92 41.45 -15.52
CA PHE A 95 -13.30 41.65 -15.07
C PHE A 95 -14.27 40.69 -15.79
N ASP A 96 -14.14 39.39 -15.53
CA ASP A 96 -15.09 38.35 -15.97
C ASP A 96 -15.85 37.80 -14.76
N PHE A 97 -16.92 38.48 -14.36
CA PHE A 97 -17.69 38.09 -13.18
C PHE A 97 -18.54 36.83 -13.43
N HIS A 98 -19.10 36.69 -14.63
CA HIS A 98 -20.01 35.60 -14.94
C HIS A 98 -19.26 34.26 -15.07
N GLY A 99 -18.19 34.23 -15.86
CA GLY A 99 -17.34 33.05 -16.02
C GLY A 99 -16.62 32.69 -14.72
N ALA A 100 -16.14 33.67 -13.95
CA ALA A 100 -15.51 33.40 -12.67
C ALA A 100 -16.50 32.82 -11.64
N ALA A 101 -17.73 33.32 -11.57
CA ALA A 101 -18.76 32.77 -10.70
C ALA A 101 -19.08 31.30 -11.05
N ALA A 102 -19.15 30.96 -12.35
CA ALA A 102 -19.33 29.57 -12.79
C ALA A 102 -18.15 28.68 -12.39
N ARG A 103 -16.90 29.14 -12.57
CA ARG A 103 -15.68 28.41 -12.16
C ARG A 103 -15.62 28.17 -10.65
N ILE A 104 -15.97 29.17 -9.85
CA ILE A 104 -16.04 29.03 -8.38
C ILE A 104 -17.09 28.00 -7.98
N ARG A 105 -18.31 28.08 -8.55
CA ARG A 105 -19.38 27.12 -8.25
C ARG A 105 -18.95 25.69 -8.60
N LYS A 106 -18.30 25.51 -9.75
CA LYS A 106 -17.73 24.22 -10.17
C LYS A 106 -16.68 23.72 -9.19
N ALA A 107 -15.68 24.53 -8.85
CA ALA A 107 -14.62 24.15 -7.91
C ALA A 107 -15.17 23.82 -6.51
N LYS A 108 -16.20 24.54 -6.05
CA LYS A 108 -16.91 24.24 -4.80
C LYS A 108 -17.62 22.89 -4.88
N ALA A 109 -18.34 22.63 -5.97
CA ALA A 109 -19.03 21.35 -6.18
C ALA A 109 -18.05 20.18 -6.19
N GLU A 110 -16.92 20.30 -6.89
CA GLU A 110 -15.87 19.27 -6.90
C GLU A 110 -15.27 19.03 -5.52
N TYR A 111 -14.99 20.10 -4.75
CA TYR A 111 -14.51 19.96 -3.37
C TYR A 111 -15.52 19.22 -2.49
N LEU A 112 -16.80 19.60 -2.56
CA LEU A 112 -17.86 18.95 -1.80
C LEU A 112 -18.03 17.48 -2.20
N GLU A 113 -18.01 17.19 -3.49
CA GLU A 113 -18.10 15.82 -4.02
C GLU A 113 -17.00 14.93 -3.45
N VAL A 114 -15.74 15.36 -3.55
CA VAL A 114 -14.59 14.60 -3.02
C VAL A 114 -14.67 14.49 -1.50
N SER A 115 -15.10 15.55 -0.81
CA SER A 115 -15.29 15.51 0.64
C SER A 115 -16.35 14.49 1.07
N GLN A 116 -17.44 14.34 0.32
CA GLN A 116 -18.46 13.33 0.61
C GLN A 116 -17.96 11.92 0.30
N LYS A 117 -17.20 11.75 -0.78
CA LYS A 117 -16.59 10.47 -1.15
C LYS A 117 -15.52 10.00 -0.16
N ARG A 118 -14.95 10.89 0.67
CA ARG A 118 -13.93 10.55 1.69
C ARG A 118 -14.34 9.39 2.58
N SER A 119 -15.56 9.40 3.13
CA SER A 119 -15.99 8.38 4.09
C SER A 119 -16.14 7.00 3.44
N ILE A 120 -16.57 6.96 2.17
CA ILE A 120 -16.68 5.74 1.38
C ILE A 120 -15.28 5.20 1.07
N ALA A 121 -14.36 6.07 0.62
CA ALA A 121 -12.98 5.69 0.35
C ALA A 121 -12.28 5.13 1.59
N LYS A 122 -12.39 5.80 2.75
CA LYS A 122 -11.82 5.30 4.03
C LYS A 122 -12.38 3.94 4.42
N ARG A 123 -13.69 3.73 4.29
CA ARG A 123 -14.32 2.42 4.56
C ARG A 123 -13.84 1.35 3.59
N GLY A 124 -13.66 1.68 2.32
CA GLY A 124 -13.10 0.77 1.31
C GLY A 124 -11.67 0.34 1.66
N LEU A 125 -10.81 1.28 2.04
CA LEU A 125 -9.44 0.98 2.45
C LEU A 125 -9.39 0.10 3.70
N ASN A 126 -10.23 0.38 4.70
CA ASN A 126 -10.34 -0.46 5.89
C ASN A 126 -10.84 -1.87 5.56
N LEU A 127 -11.85 -1.99 4.69
CA LEU A 127 -12.38 -3.28 4.25
C LEU A 127 -11.32 -4.11 3.53
N GLU A 128 -10.51 -3.49 2.67
CA GLU A 128 -9.39 -4.16 2.00
C GLU A 128 -8.39 -4.72 3.02
N THR A 129 -8.02 -3.95 4.04
CA THR A 129 -7.14 -4.42 5.12
C THR A 129 -7.77 -5.60 5.90
N GLN A 130 -9.07 -5.53 6.19
CA GLN A 130 -9.78 -6.63 6.85
C GLN A 130 -9.79 -7.90 6.00
N GLN A 131 -10.04 -7.77 4.69
CA GLN A 131 -10.02 -8.89 3.76
C GLN A 131 -8.63 -9.51 3.64
N ALA A 132 -7.58 -8.68 3.57
CA ALA A 132 -6.20 -9.15 3.55
C ALA A 132 -5.83 -9.90 4.83
N PHE A 133 -6.24 -9.39 6.00
CA PHE A 133 -6.04 -10.06 7.28
C PHE A 133 -6.70 -11.44 7.32
N LEU A 134 -7.99 -11.51 6.98
CA LEU A 134 -8.73 -12.77 6.95
C LEU A 134 -8.15 -13.75 5.93
N ASN A 135 -7.69 -13.25 4.78
CA ASN A 135 -7.02 -14.07 3.78
C ASN A 135 -5.70 -14.63 4.33
N ALA A 136 -4.85 -13.80 4.93
CA ALA A 136 -3.58 -14.23 5.51
C ALA A 136 -3.78 -15.30 6.60
N LYS A 137 -4.72 -15.07 7.52
CA LYS A 137 -5.08 -16.04 8.56
C LYS A 137 -5.54 -17.38 7.96
N ARG A 138 -6.44 -17.33 6.97
CA ARG A 138 -6.93 -18.52 6.29
C ARG A 138 -5.82 -19.28 5.54
N GLN A 139 -4.93 -18.58 4.84
CA GLN A 139 -3.83 -19.25 4.14
C GLN A 139 -2.82 -19.85 5.11
N PHE A 140 -2.59 -19.20 6.26
CA PHE A 140 -1.78 -19.76 7.33
C PHE A 140 -2.38 -21.06 7.85
N GLU A 141 -3.68 -21.08 8.18
CA GLU A 141 -4.37 -22.30 8.60
C GLU A 141 -4.34 -23.40 7.51
N ASN A 142 -4.50 -23.05 6.24
CA ASN A 142 -4.40 -23.99 5.12
C ASN A 142 -3.00 -24.61 5.02
N MET A 143 -1.96 -23.81 5.23
CA MET A 143 -0.57 -24.27 5.23
C MET A 143 -0.30 -25.26 6.38
N GLN A 144 -0.87 -25.01 7.56
CA GLN A 144 -0.81 -25.95 8.69
C GLN A 144 -1.50 -27.28 8.36
N ARG A 145 -2.72 -27.23 7.82
CA ARG A 145 -3.45 -28.44 7.38
C ARG A 145 -2.69 -29.22 6.31
N ALA A 146 -2.13 -28.53 5.30
CA ALA A 146 -1.36 -29.16 4.24
C ALA A 146 -0.06 -29.80 4.76
N ARG A 147 0.59 -29.16 5.74
CA ARG A 147 1.77 -29.71 6.43
C ARG A 147 1.42 -31.02 7.14
N LYS A 148 0.32 -31.03 7.91
CA LYS A 148 -0.16 -32.21 8.62
C LYS A 148 -0.51 -33.33 7.65
N ALA A 149 -1.26 -33.04 6.58
CA ALA A 149 -1.58 -34.01 5.54
C ALA A 149 -0.32 -34.61 4.90
N HIS A 150 0.71 -33.79 4.65
CA HIS A 150 1.99 -34.29 4.13
C HIS A 150 2.72 -35.19 5.14
N SER A 151 2.71 -34.84 6.43
CA SER A 151 3.30 -35.67 7.50
C SER A 151 2.62 -37.04 7.58
N LEU A 152 1.29 -37.07 7.59
CA LEU A 152 0.50 -38.31 7.61
C LEU A 152 0.77 -39.16 6.36
N ALA A 153 0.79 -38.56 5.17
CA ALA A 153 1.10 -39.29 3.94
C ALA A 153 2.49 -39.95 3.99
N ARG A 154 3.49 -39.27 4.57
CA ARG A 154 4.82 -39.84 4.78
C ARG A 154 4.82 -41.01 5.76
N GLN A 155 4.05 -40.92 6.84
CA GLN A 155 3.89 -42.03 7.79
C GLN A 155 3.22 -43.23 7.12
N MET A 156 2.16 -43.01 6.34
CA MET A 156 1.50 -44.07 5.57
C MET A 156 2.44 -44.73 4.56
N LEU A 157 3.28 -43.95 3.86
CA LEU A 157 4.30 -44.49 2.96
C LEU A 157 5.32 -45.36 3.69
N PHE A 158 5.75 -44.93 4.88
CA PHE A 158 6.65 -45.72 5.71
C PHE A 158 6.02 -47.06 6.12
N LEU A 159 4.76 -47.04 6.57
CA LEU A 159 4.03 -48.26 6.95
C LEU A 159 3.81 -49.20 5.75
N ALA A 160 3.36 -48.66 4.61
CA ALA A 160 3.13 -49.45 3.41
C ALA A 160 4.42 -50.11 2.90
N ARG A 161 5.54 -49.37 2.95
CA ARG A 161 6.87 -49.92 2.63
C ARG A 161 7.26 -51.03 3.61
N SER A 162 7.10 -50.79 4.92
CA SER A 162 7.43 -51.78 5.95
C SER A 162 6.63 -53.07 5.78
N ASN A 163 5.33 -52.98 5.49
CA ASN A 163 4.47 -54.14 5.25
C ASN A 163 4.87 -54.90 3.99
N LEU A 164 5.24 -54.19 2.92
CA LEU A 164 5.75 -54.81 1.70
C LEU A 164 7.08 -55.55 1.93
N ASP A 165 8.00 -54.95 2.71
CA ASP A 165 9.32 -55.52 3.00
C ASP A 165 9.23 -56.83 3.80
N ILE A 166 8.22 -56.99 4.67
CA ILE A 166 7.93 -58.21 5.44
C ILE A 166 6.97 -59.19 4.74
N GLY A 167 6.55 -58.88 3.51
CA GLY A 167 5.66 -59.72 2.70
C GLY A 167 4.18 -59.73 3.15
N LEU A 168 3.77 -58.81 4.03
CA LEU A 168 2.38 -58.66 4.49
C LEU A 168 1.57 -57.66 3.66
N GLY A 169 2.22 -56.84 2.80
CA GLY A 169 1.58 -55.78 2.02
C GLY A 169 1.67 -55.97 0.51
N GLU A 170 0.77 -55.30 -0.22
CA GLU A 170 0.73 -55.32 -1.68
C GLU A 170 1.61 -54.22 -2.30
N LYS A 171 2.13 -54.47 -3.51
CA LYS A 171 2.93 -53.46 -4.24
C LYS A 171 2.11 -52.22 -4.61
N ASP A 172 0.83 -52.41 -4.90
CA ASP A 172 -0.06 -51.32 -5.30
C ASP A 172 -0.32 -50.36 -4.14
N ASP A 173 -0.46 -50.85 -2.91
CA ASP A 173 -0.58 -50.03 -1.69
C ASP A 173 0.63 -49.11 -1.49
N TYR A 174 1.85 -49.64 -1.70
CA TYR A 174 3.08 -48.85 -1.64
C TYR A 174 3.11 -47.77 -2.73
N LEU A 175 2.77 -48.11 -3.96
CA LEU A 175 2.73 -47.15 -5.07
C LEU A 175 1.70 -46.05 -4.82
N ASP A 176 0.54 -46.38 -4.26
CA ASP A 176 -0.49 -45.41 -3.94
C ASP A 176 -0.10 -44.51 -2.76
N ALA A 177 0.52 -45.06 -1.71
CA ALA A 177 1.08 -44.25 -0.62
C ALA A 177 2.19 -43.31 -1.11
N LEU A 178 3.01 -43.75 -2.07
CA LEU A 178 4.04 -42.93 -2.70
C LEU A 178 3.43 -41.79 -3.50
N LYS A 179 2.43 -42.06 -4.34
CA LYS A 179 1.68 -41.02 -5.07
C LYS A 179 1.09 -39.98 -4.12
N ARG A 180 0.41 -40.42 -3.05
CA ARG A 180 -0.17 -39.52 -2.03
C ARG A 180 0.89 -38.66 -1.34
N THR A 181 2.06 -39.21 -1.06
CA THR A 181 3.18 -38.45 -0.48
C THR A 181 3.69 -37.38 -1.44
N LEU A 182 3.78 -37.68 -2.73
CA LEU A 182 4.23 -36.72 -3.74
C LEU A 182 3.20 -35.60 -3.96
N VAL A 183 1.92 -35.94 -4.03
CA VAL A 183 0.82 -34.96 -4.16
C VAL A 183 0.76 -34.04 -2.94
N SER A 184 0.71 -34.61 -1.73
CA SER A 184 0.66 -33.82 -0.48
C SER A 184 1.89 -32.93 -0.30
N ARG A 185 3.07 -33.35 -0.80
CA ARG A 185 4.26 -32.50 -0.81
C ARG A 185 4.08 -31.27 -1.68
N GLY A 186 3.52 -31.46 -2.89
CA GLY A 186 3.21 -30.36 -3.79
C GLY A 186 2.20 -29.39 -3.19
N GLU A 187 1.13 -29.92 -2.59
CA GLU A 187 0.10 -29.14 -1.89
C GLU A 187 0.68 -28.34 -0.72
N TYR A 188 1.55 -28.94 0.10
CA TYR A 188 2.22 -28.25 1.19
C TYR A 188 3.13 -27.12 0.71
N LEU A 189 3.91 -27.34 -0.36
CA LEU A 189 4.75 -26.30 -0.94
C LEU A 189 3.92 -25.15 -1.50
N LYS A 190 2.81 -25.45 -2.18
CA LYS A 190 1.87 -24.44 -2.68
C LYS A 190 1.24 -23.65 -1.54
N ALA A 191 0.72 -24.33 -0.51
CA ALA A 191 0.11 -23.67 0.63
C ALA A 191 1.11 -22.79 1.40
N THR A 192 2.37 -23.21 1.49
CA THR A 192 3.47 -22.40 2.06
C THR A 192 3.70 -21.12 1.25
N PHE A 193 3.71 -21.23 -0.08
CA PHE A 193 3.85 -20.06 -0.95
C PHE A 193 2.66 -19.11 -0.78
N ASP A 194 1.43 -19.64 -0.84
CA ASP A 194 0.20 -18.85 -0.72
C ASP A 194 0.12 -18.12 0.64
N ALA A 195 0.53 -18.79 1.73
CA ALA A 195 0.61 -18.18 3.06
C ALA A 195 1.65 -17.05 3.15
N ASN A 196 2.84 -17.26 2.55
CA ASN A 196 3.89 -16.25 2.53
C ASN A 196 3.48 -15.02 1.71
N VAL A 197 2.82 -15.22 0.55
CA VAL A 197 2.31 -14.12 -0.28
C VAL A 197 1.21 -13.36 0.45
N ALA A 198 0.23 -14.05 1.04
CA ALA A 198 -0.85 -13.40 1.76
C ALA A 198 -0.35 -12.60 2.98
N THR A 199 0.68 -13.12 3.65
CA THR A 199 1.39 -12.42 4.74
C THR A 199 2.09 -11.17 4.22
N ALA A 200 2.85 -11.27 3.12
CA ALA A 200 3.54 -10.13 2.53
C ALA A 200 2.56 -9.05 2.04
N ASP A 201 1.41 -9.43 1.48
CA ASP A 201 0.34 -8.52 1.08
C ASP A 201 -0.23 -7.77 2.30
N LEU A 202 -0.47 -8.47 3.40
CA LEU A 202 -0.93 -7.85 4.65
C LEU A 202 0.12 -6.86 5.19
N SER A 203 1.39 -7.25 5.23
CA SER A 203 2.51 -6.40 5.67
C SER A 203 2.65 -5.14 4.82
N ARG A 204 2.43 -5.25 3.50
CA ARG A 204 2.41 -4.09 2.59
C ARG A 204 1.31 -3.09 2.96
N LEU A 205 0.14 -3.56 3.39
CA LEU A 205 -1.02 -2.72 3.72
C LEU A 205 -0.90 -2.01 5.08
N VAL A 206 -0.18 -2.59 6.04
CA VAL A 206 0.04 -1.98 7.38
C VAL A 206 1.36 -1.24 7.51
N GLY A 207 2.26 -1.42 6.55
CA GLY A 207 3.60 -0.85 6.53
C GLY A 207 4.63 -1.74 7.22
N GLN A 208 5.85 -1.75 6.67
CA GLN A 208 6.95 -2.59 7.15
C GLN A 208 7.33 -2.28 8.61
N ALA A 209 7.26 -1.01 9.03
CA ALA A 209 7.60 -0.60 10.39
C ALA A 209 6.67 -1.20 11.45
N ALA A 210 5.38 -1.36 11.16
CA ALA A 210 4.40 -1.95 12.09
C ALA A 210 4.36 -3.48 12.02
N THR A 211 4.93 -4.08 10.96
CA THR A 211 4.83 -5.53 10.72
C THR A 211 5.44 -6.35 11.85
N GLY A 212 6.60 -5.94 12.39
CA GLY A 212 7.28 -6.70 13.44
C GLY A 212 6.50 -6.78 14.77
N GLU A 213 5.71 -5.76 15.09
CA GLU A 213 4.87 -5.73 16.28
C GLU A 213 3.54 -6.47 16.06
N LEU A 214 2.96 -6.35 14.87
CA LEU A 214 1.66 -6.95 14.53
C LEU A 214 1.76 -8.44 14.18
N MET A 215 2.91 -8.84 13.64
CA MET A 215 3.21 -10.19 13.16
C MET A 215 4.55 -10.69 13.73
N PRO A 216 4.69 -10.79 15.06
CA PRO A 216 5.90 -11.29 15.66
C PRO A 216 6.17 -12.73 15.20
N PRO A 217 7.46 -13.13 15.07
CA PRO A 217 7.79 -14.51 14.78
C PRO A 217 7.24 -15.40 15.90
N MET A 218 6.62 -16.52 15.54
CA MET A 218 6.17 -17.48 16.54
C MET A 218 7.36 -18.00 17.35
N SER A 219 7.17 -18.11 18.67
CA SER A 219 8.13 -18.77 19.54
C SER A 219 8.12 -20.29 19.30
N ALA A 220 9.19 -20.97 19.72
CA ALA A 220 9.29 -22.42 19.62
C ALA A 220 8.16 -23.13 20.40
N ALA A 221 7.80 -22.63 21.58
CA ALA A 221 6.71 -23.19 22.39
C ALA A 221 5.33 -23.04 21.72
N GLU A 222 5.05 -21.89 21.10
CA GLU A 222 3.81 -21.69 20.34
C GLU A 222 3.75 -22.58 19.09
N TYR A 223 4.89 -22.83 18.46
CA TYR A 223 4.98 -23.73 17.32
C TYR A 223 4.67 -25.19 17.71
N ASP A 224 5.14 -25.63 18.88
CA ASP A 224 4.92 -26.99 19.36
C ASP A 224 3.47 -27.22 19.81
N LEU A 225 2.84 -26.25 20.49
CA LEU A 225 1.43 -26.31 20.88
C LEU A 225 0.48 -26.47 19.69
N ILE A 226 0.75 -25.73 18.61
CA ILE A 226 -0.01 -25.83 17.35
C ILE A 226 0.17 -27.21 16.70
N ASN A 227 1.34 -27.84 16.87
CA ASN A 227 1.57 -29.19 16.36
C ASN A 227 0.91 -30.27 17.21
N GLU A 228 0.72 -30.04 18.52
CA GLU A 228 0.05 -30.97 19.45
C GLU A 228 -1.48 -30.89 19.37
N GLU A 229 -2.09 -29.70 19.34
CA GLU A 229 -3.57 -29.55 19.23
C GLU A 229 -4.14 -30.20 17.96
N ASP A 230 -3.38 -30.17 16.87
CA ASP A 230 -3.81 -30.77 15.61
C ASP A 230 -3.44 -32.27 15.53
N SER A 231 -2.67 -32.86 16.45
CA SER A 231 -2.37 -34.31 16.40
C SER A 231 -3.56 -35.20 16.80
N GLY A 232 -4.62 -34.61 17.39
CA GLY A 232 -5.77 -35.37 17.91
C GLY A 232 -5.46 -36.14 19.18
N GLU A 233 -4.34 -35.86 19.84
CA GLU A 233 -4.15 -36.22 21.25
C GLU A 233 -5.00 -35.27 22.10
N GLU A 234 -6.33 -35.47 22.09
CA GLU A 234 -7.09 -35.17 23.31
C GLU A 234 -6.41 -35.97 24.41
N SER A 235 -5.68 -35.28 25.29
CA SER A 235 -5.25 -35.88 26.53
C SER A 235 -6.54 -36.31 27.24
N TRP A 236 -6.80 -37.62 27.22
CA TRP A 236 -7.78 -38.23 28.09
C TRP A 236 -7.34 -37.90 29.51
N ASN A 237 -7.92 -36.85 30.06
CA ASN A 237 -7.68 -36.43 31.42
C ASN A 237 -8.34 -37.51 32.30
N GLU A 238 -7.55 -38.47 32.76
CA GLU A 238 -7.95 -39.60 33.63
C GLU A 238 -8.44 -39.18 35.03
N ASN A 239 -8.93 -37.95 35.18
CA ASN A 239 -9.47 -37.43 36.43
C ASN A 239 -11.01 -37.40 36.46
N ASP A 240 -11.68 -38.32 35.76
CA ASP A 240 -13.13 -38.53 35.92
C ASP A 240 -13.49 -40.00 36.20
N THR A 241 -12.69 -40.65 37.04
CA THR A 241 -13.13 -41.84 37.79
C THR A 241 -12.58 -41.82 39.21
N SER A 242 -13.28 -41.15 40.12
CA SER A 242 -13.44 -41.59 41.52
C SER A 242 -14.48 -40.72 42.24
N GLU A 243 -15.62 -41.36 42.52
CA GLU A 243 -16.56 -41.17 43.65
C GLU A 243 -17.03 -39.76 44.06
#